data_AF-D8RQ96-F1
#
_entry.id   AF-D8RQ96-F1
#
_cell.length_a   1.000
_cell.length_b   1.000
_cell.length_c   1.000
_cell.angle_alpha   90.00
_cell.angle_beta   90.00
_cell.angle_gamma   90.00
#
_symmetry.space_group_name_H-M   'P 1'
#
loop_
_entity.id
_entity.type
_entity.pdbx_description
1 polymer ?
#
loop_
_entity_poly.entity_id
_entity_poly.type
_entity_poly.pdbx_seq_one_letter_code
_entity_poly.pdbx_strand_id
1 'polypeptide(L)'
;MQLWLLWELALVGEPLLVVAPSPSVSCEAVAAISSLLAPIPCSSDLRPYFTIHDPDFHTDLAASSSILLGVTNLFFLPAFSSSKRLPSVVSLLDPHHHHHQFQQLKKFVDKKPWSSLPWTQRRHSQAVWSTHAPATKPDTSVLNRLVDAIPSSPRMDESMSLVNSDILRRHFEELTTNFLAPIAPYFAVPSSGSNNPFVDPPPLPAFDEQQFLGALASRGPGKFLAKRLRSNWIDLYRRFLRGPNFMPWFRSRRANAEREQRRIWRQARARADVRTIVSKMPELELVETFNAILRHLVAELDLQVYTRRLEHHF
;
A
#
# COMPACT_ATOMS: atom_id res chain seq x y z
N MET A 1 14.61 -7.87 -12.22
CA MET A 1 14.97 -7.92 -10.78
C MET A 1 14.47 -6.70 -10.03
N GLN A 2 14.56 -5.50 -10.60
CA GLN A 2 14.33 -4.24 -9.89
C GLN A 2 12.87 -4.02 -9.47
N LEU A 3 11.87 -4.37 -10.29
CA LEU A 3 10.45 -4.13 -9.98
C LEU A 3 9.97 -4.72 -8.64
N TRP A 4 10.42 -5.93 -8.30
CA TRP A 4 10.06 -6.55 -7.00
C TRP A 4 10.70 -5.83 -5.82
N LEU A 5 11.94 -5.35 -5.97
CA LEU A 5 12.58 -4.50 -4.98
C LEU A 5 11.86 -3.16 -4.85
N LEU A 6 11.46 -2.55 -5.97
CA LEU A 6 10.69 -1.30 -5.97
C LEU A 6 9.34 -1.47 -5.28
N TRP A 7 8.66 -2.60 -5.50
CA TRP A 7 7.45 -2.96 -4.76
C TRP A 7 7.72 -3.03 -3.25
N GLU A 8 8.78 -3.71 -2.81
CA GLU A 8 9.12 -3.78 -1.38
C GLU A 8 9.41 -2.40 -0.79
N LEU A 9 10.25 -1.60 -1.45
CA LEU A 9 10.62 -0.26 -1.02
C LEU A 9 9.39 0.64 -0.88
N ALA A 10 8.52 0.63 -1.90
CA ALA A 10 7.27 1.36 -1.85
C ALA A 10 6.34 0.83 -0.75
N LEU A 11 6.27 -0.50 -0.55
CA LEU A 11 5.36 -1.14 0.40
C LEU A 11 5.69 -0.74 1.83
N VAL A 12 6.98 -0.77 2.19
CA VAL A 12 7.45 -0.36 3.52
C VAL A 12 7.65 1.15 3.65
N GLY A 13 7.49 1.90 2.57
CA GLY A 13 7.63 3.35 2.54
C GLY A 13 9.07 3.83 2.71
N GLU A 14 10.06 3.08 2.23
CA GLU A 14 11.45 3.56 2.21
C GLU A 14 11.58 4.79 1.30
N PRO A 15 12.34 5.82 1.71
CA PRO A 15 12.61 6.97 0.86
C PRO A 15 13.23 6.55 -0.48
N LEU A 16 12.65 7.01 -1.58
CA LEU A 16 13.06 6.63 -2.93
C LEU A 16 13.28 7.88 -3.80
N LEU A 17 14.43 7.94 -4.45
CA LEU A 17 14.82 8.99 -5.38
C LEU A 17 14.88 8.44 -6.79
N VAL A 18 14.05 8.94 -7.70
CA VAL A 18 14.02 8.59 -9.11
C VAL A 18 14.73 9.65 -9.93
N VAL A 19 15.91 9.33 -10.45
CA VAL A 19 16.69 10.17 -11.36
C VAL A 19 16.35 9.80 -12.80
N ALA A 20 15.72 10.73 -13.52
CA ALA A 20 15.24 10.55 -14.88
C ALA A 20 15.86 11.56 -15.86
N PRO A 21 15.89 11.24 -17.18
CA PRO A 21 16.44 12.15 -18.19
C PRO A 21 15.50 13.32 -18.52
N SER A 22 14.20 13.21 -18.22
CA SER A 22 13.20 14.25 -18.48
C SER A 22 12.08 14.26 -17.42
N PRO A 23 11.35 15.38 -17.26
CA PRO A 23 10.24 15.46 -16.31
C PRO A 23 9.13 14.44 -16.59
N SER A 24 8.81 14.17 -17.86
CA SER A 24 7.81 13.16 -18.25
C SER A 24 8.19 11.78 -17.71
N VAL A 25 9.42 11.35 -17.98
CA VAL A 25 9.94 10.04 -17.55
C VAL A 25 10.00 9.96 -16.02
N SER A 26 10.33 11.06 -15.34
CA SER A 26 10.28 11.16 -13.88
C SER A 26 8.87 10.90 -13.34
N CYS A 27 7.88 11.61 -13.87
CA CYS A 27 6.48 11.49 -13.45
C CYS A 27 5.92 10.10 -13.71
N GLU A 28 6.16 9.55 -14.91
CA GLU A 28 5.73 8.21 -15.30
C GLU A 28 6.32 7.14 -14.38
N ALA A 29 7.61 7.25 -14.04
CA ALA A 29 8.27 6.30 -13.15
C ALA A 29 7.73 6.37 -11.72
N VAL A 30 7.51 7.57 -11.19
CA VAL A 30 6.90 7.75 -9.85
C VAL A 30 5.49 7.17 -9.82
N ALA A 31 4.69 7.42 -10.85
CA ALA A 31 3.35 6.84 -10.98
C ALA A 31 3.39 5.30 -11.10
N ALA A 32 4.31 4.77 -11.91
CA ALA A 32 4.47 3.33 -12.09
C ALA A 32 4.86 2.63 -10.77
N ILE A 33 5.82 3.17 -10.02
CA ILE A 33 6.26 2.64 -8.73
C ILE A 33 5.10 2.68 -7.73
N SER A 34 4.38 3.80 -7.64
CA SER A 34 3.19 3.90 -6.78
C SER A 34 2.12 2.88 -7.16
N SER A 35 1.96 2.57 -8.45
CA SER A 35 0.94 1.63 -8.92
C SER A 35 1.24 0.17 -8.56
N LEU A 36 2.49 -0.18 -8.25
CA LEU A 36 2.87 -1.52 -7.79
C LEU A 36 2.18 -1.89 -6.46
N LEU A 37 1.79 -0.90 -5.66
CA LEU A 37 1.18 -1.11 -4.34
C LEU A 37 -0.30 -1.48 -4.38
N ALA A 38 -0.93 -1.48 -5.55
CA ALA A 38 -2.34 -1.84 -5.66
C ALA A 38 -2.61 -3.18 -4.94
N PRO A 39 -3.68 -3.29 -4.12
CA PRO A 39 -4.77 -2.32 -3.93
C PRO A 39 -4.58 -1.35 -2.75
N ILE A 40 -3.38 -1.24 -2.19
CA ILE A 40 -3.09 -0.29 -1.10
C ILE A 40 -2.81 1.08 -1.70
N PRO A 41 -3.43 2.17 -1.19
CA PRO A 41 -3.03 3.52 -1.59
C PRO A 41 -1.63 3.84 -1.06
N CYS A 42 -0.77 4.43 -1.90
CA CYS A 42 0.52 4.94 -1.46
C CYS A 42 0.30 6.11 -0.48
N SER A 43 0.81 5.99 0.73
CA SER A 43 0.71 6.99 1.79
C SER A 43 2.00 7.81 1.97
N SER A 44 3.01 7.58 1.12
CA SER A 44 4.24 8.36 1.07
C SER A 44 4.00 9.76 0.49
N ASP A 45 4.86 10.71 0.82
CA ASP A 45 4.90 12.00 0.12
C ASP A 45 5.34 11.78 -1.35
N LEU A 46 4.44 12.03 -2.29
CA LEU A 46 4.67 11.81 -3.72
C LEU A 46 5.04 13.13 -4.39
N ARG A 47 6.26 13.20 -4.89
CA ARG A 47 6.77 14.37 -5.63
C ARG A 47 7.27 13.93 -7.00
N PRO A 48 6.38 13.80 -8.00
CA PRO A 48 6.70 13.23 -9.31
C PRO A 48 7.80 13.98 -10.07
N TYR A 49 7.90 15.29 -9.85
CA TYR A 49 8.96 16.12 -10.39
C TYR A 49 9.30 17.27 -9.43
N PHE A 50 10.44 17.17 -8.78
CA PHE A 50 10.92 18.13 -7.80
C PHE A 50 12.02 19.02 -8.39
N THR A 51 11.94 20.31 -8.09
CA THR A 51 12.80 21.33 -8.69
C THR A 51 13.38 22.27 -7.65
N ILE A 52 14.35 23.08 -8.07
CA ILE A 52 14.93 24.15 -7.24
C ILE A 52 13.93 25.26 -6.86
N HIS A 53 12.80 25.33 -7.55
CA HIS A 53 11.74 26.31 -7.30
C HIS A 53 10.64 25.76 -6.40
N ASP A 54 10.75 24.50 -5.97
CA ASP A 54 9.81 23.91 -5.01
C ASP A 54 9.94 24.65 -3.66
N PRO A 55 8.82 25.02 -3.00
CA PRO A 55 8.87 25.72 -1.72
C PRO A 55 9.63 24.94 -0.64
N ASP A 56 9.66 23.62 -0.73
CA ASP A 56 10.35 22.76 0.23
C ASP A 56 11.81 22.46 -0.16
N PHE A 57 12.36 23.13 -1.18
CA PHE A 57 13.75 22.92 -1.63
C PHE A 57 14.79 23.10 -0.53
N HIS A 58 14.56 24.05 0.37
CA HIS A 58 15.45 24.34 1.51
C HIS A 58 15.12 23.53 2.76
N THR A 59 14.05 22.75 2.74
CA THR A 59 13.61 21.92 3.86
C THR A 59 14.39 20.62 3.86
N ASP A 60 14.65 20.06 5.05
CA ASP A 60 15.21 18.71 5.16
C ASP A 60 14.17 17.67 4.74
N LEU A 61 14.11 17.38 3.43
CA LEU A 61 13.24 16.35 2.86
C LEU A 61 13.50 14.96 3.46
N ALA A 62 14.67 14.73 4.04
CA ALA A 62 15.00 13.46 4.68
C ALA A 62 14.43 13.33 6.09
N ALA A 63 13.85 14.41 6.64
CA ALA A 63 12.98 14.33 7.81
C ALA A 63 11.66 13.63 7.48
N SER A 64 11.20 13.68 6.22
CA SER A 64 10.09 12.85 5.77
C SER A 64 10.54 11.39 5.75
N SER A 65 10.01 10.60 6.68
CA SER A 65 10.37 9.18 6.80
C SER A 65 9.95 8.35 5.59
N SER A 66 9.03 8.87 4.76
CA SER A 66 8.58 8.22 3.53
C SER A 66 8.27 9.23 2.42
N ILE A 67 9.13 9.24 1.40
CA ILE A 67 9.02 10.12 0.24
C ILE A 67 9.40 9.36 -1.03
N LEU A 68 8.65 9.59 -2.11
CA LEU A 68 8.97 9.14 -3.46
C LEU A 68 9.19 10.37 -4.34
N LEU A 69 10.46 10.65 -4.61
CA LEU A 69 10.92 11.90 -5.21
C LEU A 69 11.43 11.66 -6.63
N GLY A 70 10.84 12.29 -7.63
CA GLY A 70 11.27 12.26 -9.02
C GLY A 70 12.01 13.53 -9.41
N VAL A 71 13.11 13.39 -10.14
CA VAL A 71 14.05 14.47 -10.39
C VAL A 71 14.81 14.29 -11.72
N THR A 72 15.21 15.40 -12.34
CA THR A 72 16.06 15.38 -13.54
C THR A 72 17.44 15.98 -13.34
N ASN A 73 17.66 16.70 -12.24
CA ASN A 73 18.86 17.51 -12.04
C ASN A 73 19.57 17.23 -10.73
N LEU A 74 20.71 16.54 -10.75
CA LEU A 74 21.41 16.06 -9.56
C LEU A 74 21.95 17.13 -8.58
N PHE A 75 21.78 18.43 -8.83
CA PHE A 75 22.21 19.49 -7.90
C PHE A 75 21.55 19.44 -6.52
N PHE A 76 20.42 18.75 -6.32
CA PHE A 76 19.80 18.58 -4.98
C PHE A 76 20.32 17.36 -4.22
N LEU A 77 21.16 16.49 -4.80
CA LEU A 77 21.73 15.34 -4.06
C LEU A 77 22.41 15.74 -2.74
N PRO A 78 23.09 16.89 -2.64
CA PRO A 78 23.59 17.41 -1.36
C PRO A 78 22.51 17.58 -0.28
N ALA A 79 21.26 17.88 -0.62
CA ALA A 79 20.16 18.02 0.33
C ALA A 79 19.91 16.72 1.12
N PHE A 80 20.22 15.56 0.53
CA PHE A 80 20.11 14.25 1.20
C PHE A 80 21.39 13.84 1.94
N SER A 81 22.48 14.62 1.84
CA SER A 81 23.80 14.19 2.33
C SER A 81 23.91 14.16 3.86
N SER A 82 23.18 15.05 4.54
CA SER A 82 23.14 15.16 6.01
C SER A 82 22.12 14.23 6.67
N SER A 83 21.30 13.54 5.86
CA SER A 83 20.25 12.65 6.35
C SER A 83 20.81 11.45 7.11
N LYS A 84 20.13 11.05 8.19
CA LYS A 84 20.44 9.81 8.92
C LYS A 84 20.12 8.56 8.09
N ARG A 85 19.17 8.66 7.15
CA ARG A 85 18.78 7.60 6.22
C ARG A 85 18.84 8.13 4.79
N LEU A 86 19.76 7.58 4.02
CA LEU A 86 19.86 7.89 2.60
C LEU A 86 18.73 7.22 1.83
N PRO A 87 18.12 7.91 0.85
CA PRO A 87 17.11 7.31 0.01
C PRO A 87 17.70 6.20 -0.85
N SER A 88 16.88 5.20 -1.13
CA SER A 88 17.16 4.29 -2.25
C SER A 88 17.09 5.09 -3.54
N VAL A 89 17.97 4.83 -4.50
CA VAL A 89 18.07 5.58 -5.75
C VAL A 89 17.70 4.69 -6.93
N VAL A 90 16.89 5.20 -7.85
CA VAL A 90 16.54 4.60 -9.13
C VAL A 90 17.05 5.53 -10.22
N SER A 91 18.00 5.10 -11.03
CA SER A 91 18.45 5.82 -12.22
C SER A 91 17.79 5.24 -13.46
N LEU A 92 17.18 6.12 -14.25
CA LEU A 92 16.66 5.86 -15.59
C LEU A 92 17.53 6.51 -16.67
N LEU A 93 18.69 7.05 -16.28
CA LEU A 93 19.66 7.67 -17.19
C LEU A 93 20.36 6.63 -18.06
N ASP A 94 20.43 6.88 -19.36
CA ASP A 94 21.33 6.13 -20.25
C ASP A 94 22.80 6.50 -19.98
N PRO A 95 23.68 5.57 -19.55
CA PRO A 95 25.09 5.86 -19.29
C PRO A 95 25.87 6.39 -20.49
N HIS A 96 25.42 6.11 -21.73
CA HIS A 96 26.06 6.59 -22.95
C HIS A 96 25.63 8.03 -23.28
N HIS A 97 24.32 8.32 -23.22
CA HIS A 97 23.78 9.64 -23.55
C HIS A 97 23.88 10.65 -22.39
N HIS A 98 23.86 10.17 -21.14
CA HIS A 98 23.84 10.97 -19.92
C HIS A 98 25.10 10.75 -19.08
N HIS A 99 26.25 10.51 -19.74
CA HIS A 99 27.50 10.11 -19.08
C HIS A 99 27.86 10.99 -17.89
N HIS A 100 27.84 12.32 -18.04
CA HIS A 100 28.23 13.25 -16.97
C HIS A 100 27.32 13.15 -15.74
N GLN A 101 25.99 13.16 -15.93
CA GLN A 101 25.03 13.00 -14.83
C GLN A 101 25.18 11.63 -14.17
N PHE A 102 25.35 10.58 -14.96
CA PHE A 102 25.57 9.23 -14.45
C PHE A 102 26.83 9.12 -13.59
N GLN A 103 27.95 9.74 -14.00
CA GLN A 103 29.18 9.77 -13.22
C GLN A 103 29.03 10.55 -11.91
N GLN A 104 28.29 11.66 -11.91
CA GLN A 104 27.98 12.41 -10.69
C GLN A 104 27.16 11.57 -9.72
N LEU A 105 26.11 10.91 -10.22
CA LEU A 105 25.26 10.03 -9.41
C LEU A 105 26.08 8.88 -8.82
N LYS A 106 26.92 8.24 -9.64
CA LYS A 106 27.81 7.18 -9.19
C LYS A 106 28.74 7.65 -8.07
N LYS A 107 29.37 8.81 -8.20
CA LYS A 107 30.21 9.39 -7.14
C LYS A 107 29.44 9.66 -5.84
N PHE A 108 28.18 10.08 -5.94
CA PHE A 108 27.33 10.29 -4.76
C PHE A 108 27.04 8.97 -4.04
N VAL A 109 26.72 7.92 -4.81
CA VAL A 109 26.40 6.59 -4.28
C VAL A 109 27.64 5.85 -3.75
N ASP A 110 28.76 5.86 -4.48
CA ASP A 110 29.98 5.13 -4.11
C ASP A 110 30.63 5.65 -2.81
N LYS A 111 30.40 6.92 -2.46
CA LYS A 111 30.91 7.55 -1.22
C LYS A 111 30.11 7.18 0.04
N LYS A 112 29.04 6.41 -0.10
CA LYS A 112 28.08 6.07 0.95
C LYS A 112 28.12 4.55 1.20
N PRO A 113 27.53 4.02 2.30
CA PRO A 113 27.65 2.61 2.69
C PRO A 113 27.00 1.58 1.73
N TRP A 114 26.78 1.93 0.46
CA TRP A 114 26.28 1.06 -0.61
C TRP A 114 27.37 0.28 -1.35
N SER A 115 28.66 0.51 -1.02
CA SER A 115 29.84 0.00 -1.75
C SER A 115 29.99 -1.52 -1.81
N SER A 116 29.10 -2.31 -1.19
CA SER A 116 29.15 -3.78 -1.15
C SER A 116 28.19 -4.48 -2.13
N LEU A 117 27.39 -3.75 -2.92
CA LEU A 117 26.42 -4.37 -3.83
C LEU A 117 26.94 -4.50 -5.27
N PRO A 118 26.90 -5.70 -5.88
CA PRO A 118 27.33 -5.89 -7.26
C PRO A 118 26.50 -5.08 -8.26
N TRP A 119 27.20 -4.31 -9.09
CA TRP A 119 26.69 -3.77 -10.35
C TRP A 119 26.13 -4.93 -11.19
N THR A 120 24.81 -5.06 -11.30
CA THR A 120 24.23 -6.05 -12.23
C THR A 120 24.34 -5.49 -13.64
N GLN A 121 25.44 -5.84 -14.30
CA GLN A 121 25.77 -5.57 -15.68
C GLN A 121 24.71 -6.19 -16.61
N ARG A 122 23.63 -5.46 -16.87
CA ARG A 122 22.68 -5.77 -17.96
C ARG A 122 22.67 -4.60 -18.93
N ARG A 123 22.45 -4.91 -20.21
CA ARG A 123 22.39 -3.97 -21.36
C ARG A 123 21.30 -2.89 -21.28
N HIS A 124 20.58 -2.77 -20.16
CA HIS A 124 19.54 -1.77 -19.97
C HIS A 124 20.06 -0.68 -19.01
N SER A 125 19.83 0.57 -19.40
CA SER A 125 20.28 1.81 -18.75
C SER A 125 19.81 2.03 -17.31
N GLN A 126 19.01 1.13 -16.73
CA GLN A 126 18.33 1.34 -15.46
C GLN A 126 19.07 0.69 -14.29
N ALA A 127 19.38 1.48 -13.25
CA ALA A 127 20.12 1.04 -12.06
C ALA A 127 19.34 1.38 -10.78
N VAL A 128 19.40 0.50 -9.78
CA VAL A 128 18.78 0.73 -8.46
C VAL A 128 19.82 0.50 -7.37
N TRP A 129 19.95 1.47 -6.46
CA TRP A 129 20.82 1.40 -5.28
C TRP A 129 19.98 1.48 -4.02
N SER A 130 20.19 0.56 -3.09
CA SER A 130 19.44 0.50 -1.85
C SER A 130 20.24 -0.27 -0.81
N THR A 131 20.15 0.14 0.46
CA THR A 131 20.62 -0.69 1.60
C THR A 131 19.58 -1.74 2.01
N HIS A 132 18.38 -1.70 1.42
CA HIS A 132 17.29 -2.61 1.74
C HIS A 132 17.66 -4.04 1.33
N ALA A 133 17.66 -4.96 2.30
CA ALA A 133 17.83 -6.39 2.05
C ALA A 133 16.54 -6.97 1.44
N PRO A 134 16.50 -7.33 0.13
CA PRO A 134 15.26 -7.73 -0.52
C PRO A 134 14.72 -9.02 0.09
N ALA A 135 13.45 -9.04 0.44
CA ALA A 135 12.72 -10.20 0.95
C ALA A 135 11.93 -10.92 -0.14
N THR A 136 11.85 -10.38 -1.36
CA THR A 136 11.20 -11.00 -2.51
C THR A 136 12.21 -11.55 -3.53
N LYS A 137 11.69 -12.36 -4.46
CA LYS A 137 12.37 -12.89 -5.62
C LYS A 137 11.55 -12.59 -6.86
N PRO A 138 12.19 -12.32 -8.02
CA PRO A 138 11.48 -12.22 -9.28
C PRO A 138 10.68 -13.49 -9.59
N ASP A 139 9.47 -13.30 -10.08
CA ASP A 139 8.63 -14.40 -10.55
C ASP A 139 8.95 -14.70 -12.02
N THR A 140 9.69 -15.79 -12.24
CA THR A 140 10.09 -16.21 -13.58
C THR A 140 8.90 -16.56 -14.47
N SER A 141 7.78 -17.02 -13.90
CA SER A 141 6.57 -17.32 -14.68
C SER A 141 5.91 -16.06 -15.22
N VAL A 142 6.05 -14.94 -14.53
CA VAL A 142 5.56 -13.63 -15.00
C VAL A 142 6.52 -13.06 -16.04
N LEU A 143 7.82 -13.13 -15.77
CA LEU A 143 8.84 -12.65 -16.70
C LEU A 143 8.77 -13.37 -18.06
N ASN A 144 8.53 -14.68 -18.06
CA ASN A 144 8.40 -15.47 -19.29
C ASN A 144 7.11 -15.18 -20.09
N ARG A 145 6.14 -14.46 -19.50
CA ARG A 145 4.91 -14.04 -20.19
C ARG A 145 5.03 -12.63 -20.79
N LEU A 146 6.08 -11.89 -20.47
CA LEU A 146 6.30 -10.57 -21.06
C LEU A 146 6.66 -10.72 -22.53
N VAL A 147 6.08 -9.87 -23.37
CA VAL A 147 6.36 -9.82 -24.79
C VAL A 147 7.64 -9.03 -25.00
N ASP A 148 8.60 -9.62 -25.71
CA ASP A 148 9.83 -8.94 -26.10
C ASP A 148 9.53 -7.81 -27.08
N ALA A 149 10.13 -6.64 -26.85
CA ALA A 149 10.00 -5.51 -27.77
C ALA A 149 10.62 -5.87 -29.13
N ILE A 150 9.79 -5.92 -30.18
CA ILE A 150 10.23 -6.11 -31.55
C ILE A 150 10.55 -4.72 -32.15
N PRO A 151 11.82 -4.39 -32.47
CA PRO A 151 12.23 -3.03 -32.85
C PRO A 151 11.64 -2.51 -34.17
N SER A 152 10.92 -3.33 -34.93
CA SER A 152 10.54 -3.06 -36.32
C SER A 152 9.18 -2.37 -36.52
N SER A 153 8.42 -2.00 -35.48
CA SER A 153 7.18 -1.22 -35.64
C SER A 153 6.76 -0.44 -34.38
N PRO A 154 6.64 0.91 -34.44
CA PRO A 154 6.30 1.74 -33.28
C PRO A 154 4.87 1.53 -32.75
N ARG A 155 3.89 1.21 -33.62
CA ARG A 155 2.51 0.89 -33.18
C ARG A 155 2.42 -0.45 -32.44
N MET A 156 3.30 -1.39 -32.81
CA MET A 156 3.37 -2.69 -32.13
C MET A 156 4.05 -2.54 -30.77
N ASP A 157 5.05 -1.65 -30.66
CA ASP A 157 5.75 -1.36 -29.41
C ASP A 157 4.81 -0.79 -28.32
N GLU A 158 3.94 0.14 -28.68
CA GLU A 158 2.93 0.68 -27.77
C GLU A 158 1.92 -0.39 -27.32
N SER A 159 1.40 -1.18 -28.27
CA SER A 159 0.48 -2.29 -27.95
C SER A 159 1.12 -3.35 -27.04
N MET A 160 2.38 -3.71 -27.29
CA MET A 160 3.14 -4.66 -26.44
C MET A 160 3.41 -4.10 -25.05
N SER A 161 3.70 -2.81 -24.95
CA SER A 161 3.89 -2.11 -23.67
C SER A 161 2.62 -2.12 -22.81
N LEU A 162 1.45 -1.97 -23.43
CA LEU A 162 0.15 -2.08 -22.74
C LEU A 162 -0.09 -3.50 -22.21
N VAL A 163 0.19 -4.53 -23.02
CA VAL A 163 0.05 -5.94 -22.61
C VAL A 163 1.00 -6.26 -21.45
N ASN A 164 2.27 -5.86 -21.54
CA ASN A 164 3.25 -6.06 -20.48
C ASN A 164 2.84 -5.32 -19.20
N SER A 165 2.32 -4.09 -19.33
CA SER A 165 1.84 -3.32 -18.20
C SER A 165 0.66 -4.00 -17.50
N ASP A 166 -0.31 -4.53 -18.25
CA ASP A 166 -1.46 -5.27 -17.69
C ASP A 166 -1.02 -6.56 -16.97
N ILE A 167 -0.10 -7.34 -17.56
CA ILE A 167 0.47 -8.54 -16.93
C ILE A 167 1.15 -8.19 -15.59
N LEU A 168 1.97 -7.13 -15.57
CA LEU A 168 2.66 -6.68 -14.37
C LEU A 168 1.69 -6.16 -13.32
N ARG A 169 0.69 -5.34 -13.70
CA ARG A 169 -0.31 -4.81 -12.78
C ARG A 169 -1.08 -5.92 -12.08
N ARG A 170 -1.57 -6.92 -12.83
CA ARG A 170 -2.28 -8.08 -12.26
C ARG A 170 -1.40 -8.87 -11.31
N HIS A 171 -0.14 -9.09 -11.68
CA HIS A 171 0.82 -9.80 -10.82
C HIS A 171 1.07 -9.07 -9.50
N PHE A 172 1.34 -7.76 -9.54
CA PHE A 172 1.60 -6.99 -8.32
C PHE A 172 0.35 -6.79 -7.47
N GLU A 173 -0.83 -6.68 -8.08
CA GLU A 173 -2.11 -6.70 -7.38
C GLU A 173 -2.35 -8.03 -6.65
N GLU A 174 -2.10 -9.15 -7.33
CA GLU A 174 -2.21 -10.49 -6.72
C GLU A 174 -1.17 -10.68 -5.60
N LEU A 175 0.08 -10.23 -5.82
CA LEU A 175 1.14 -10.28 -4.83
C LEU A 175 0.77 -9.51 -3.57
N THR A 176 0.32 -8.27 -3.70
CA THR A 176 -0.08 -7.42 -2.58
C THR A 176 -1.32 -7.99 -1.90
N THR A 177 -2.30 -8.48 -2.64
CA THR A 177 -3.51 -9.11 -2.07
C THR A 177 -3.14 -10.33 -1.22
N ASN A 178 -2.26 -11.20 -1.72
CA ASN A 178 -1.79 -12.36 -0.97
C ASN A 178 -0.94 -11.96 0.25
N PHE A 179 -0.16 -10.90 0.15
CA PHE A 179 0.59 -10.34 1.29
C PHE A 179 -0.34 -9.80 2.38
N LEU A 180 -1.49 -9.21 2.03
CA LEU A 180 -2.45 -8.69 3.00
C LEU A 180 -3.42 -9.76 3.54
N ALA A 181 -3.55 -10.91 2.88
CA ALA A 181 -4.50 -11.95 3.23
C ALA A 181 -4.43 -12.40 4.71
N PRO A 182 -3.25 -12.51 5.37
CA PRO A 182 -3.20 -12.84 6.79
C PRO A 182 -3.85 -11.81 7.72
N ILE A 183 -4.06 -10.56 7.27
CA ILE A 183 -4.68 -9.47 8.03
C ILE A 183 -6.21 -9.46 7.86
N ALA A 184 -6.74 -10.13 6.83
CA ALA A 184 -8.18 -10.19 6.56
C ALA A 184 -9.06 -10.59 7.77
N PRO A 185 -8.65 -11.53 8.65
CA PRO A 185 -9.46 -11.91 9.82
C PRO A 185 -9.79 -10.75 10.78
N TYR A 186 -8.98 -9.69 10.84
CA TYR A 186 -9.26 -8.50 11.68
C TYR A 186 -10.40 -7.63 11.14
N PHE A 187 -10.91 -7.95 9.96
CA PHE A 187 -12.05 -7.28 9.31
C PHE A 187 -13.25 -8.23 9.15
N ALA A 188 -13.17 -9.46 9.67
CA ALA A 188 -14.25 -10.42 9.55
C ALA A 188 -15.48 -9.90 10.30
N VAL A 189 -16.55 -9.66 9.55
CA VAL A 189 -17.82 -9.22 10.12
C VAL A 189 -18.54 -10.46 10.67
N PRO A 190 -18.86 -10.50 11.97
CA PRO A 190 -19.63 -11.58 12.54
C PRO A 190 -20.99 -11.67 11.85
N SER A 191 -21.47 -12.88 11.56
CA SER A 191 -22.88 -13.07 11.21
C SER A 191 -23.74 -12.53 12.35
N SER A 192 -24.92 -11.98 12.06
CA SER A 192 -25.90 -11.57 13.08
C SER A 192 -26.47 -12.81 13.76
N GLY A 193 -25.63 -13.54 14.51
CA GLY A 193 -25.95 -14.77 15.24
C GLY A 193 -26.50 -14.51 16.63
N SER A 194 -26.83 -13.25 16.95
CA SER A 194 -27.59 -12.92 18.15
C SER A 194 -29.06 -13.24 17.90
N ASN A 195 -29.68 -13.98 18.82
CA ASN A 195 -31.15 -14.10 18.88
C ASN A 195 -31.84 -12.73 19.02
N ASN A 196 -31.09 -11.70 19.44
CA ASN A 196 -31.55 -10.34 19.62
C ASN A 196 -30.72 -9.34 18.76
N PRO A 197 -31.21 -8.89 17.60
CA PRO A 197 -30.52 -7.95 16.73
C PRO A 197 -30.52 -6.49 17.27
N PHE A 198 -31.21 -6.23 18.38
CA PHE A 198 -31.23 -4.94 19.04
C PHE A 198 -30.04 -4.71 19.98
N VAL A 199 -29.28 -5.76 20.31
CA VAL A 199 -28.00 -5.61 21.00
C VAL A 199 -26.96 -5.01 20.06
N ASP A 200 -26.08 -4.17 20.61
CA ASP A 200 -24.98 -3.58 19.87
C ASP A 200 -24.10 -4.67 19.22
N PRO A 201 -23.67 -4.49 17.96
CA PRO A 201 -22.82 -5.46 17.30
C PRO A 201 -21.50 -5.66 18.07
N PRO A 202 -21.00 -6.90 18.19
CA PRO A 202 -19.73 -7.14 18.86
C PRO A 202 -18.59 -6.41 18.13
N PRO A 203 -17.61 -5.85 18.84
CA PRO A 203 -16.51 -5.13 18.21
C PRO A 203 -15.68 -6.07 17.33
N LEU A 204 -15.14 -5.52 16.23
CA LEU A 204 -14.20 -6.26 15.40
C LEU A 204 -12.93 -6.62 16.18
N PRO A 205 -12.24 -7.72 15.84
CA PRO A 205 -11.03 -8.15 16.55
C PRO A 205 -9.99 -7.04 16.70
N ALA A 206 -9.41 -6.87 17.88
CA ALA A 206 -8.31 -5.93 18.10
C ALA A 206 -7.06 -6.41 17.35
N PHE A 207 -6.27 -5.47 16.82
CA PHE A 207 -5.02 -5.79 16.14
C PHE A 207 -3.84 -5.61 17.09
N ASP A 208 -3.06 -6.68 17.29
CA ASP A 208 -1.80 -6.66 18.04
C ASP A 208 -0.65 -7.13 17.13
N GLU A 209 0.38 -6.28 16.97
CA GLU A 209 1.51 -6.54 16.08
C GLU A 209 2.30 -7.80 16.48
N GLN A 210 2.56 -7.99 17.78
CA GLN A 210 3.42 -9.08 18.25
C GLN A 210 2.71 -10.42 18.13
N GLN A 211 1.44 -10.48 18.54
CA GLN A 211 0.60 -11.66 18.39
C GLN A 211 0.42 -12.02 16.91
N PHE A 212 0.16 -11.04 16.05
CA PHE A 212 0.04 -11.25 14.61
C PHE A 212 1.32 -11.83 14.01
N LEU A 213 2.48 -11.20 14.26
CA LEU A 213 3.76 -11.66 13.71
C LEU A 213 4.14 -13.04 14.26
N GLY A 214 3.88 -13.32 15.54
CA GLY A 214 4.13 -14.64 16.14
C GLY A 214 3.29 -15.75 15.51
N ALA A 215 1.97 -15.52 15.36
CA ALA A 215 1.07 -16.47 14.70
C ALA A 215 1.39 -16.64 13.21
N LEU A 216 1.79 -15.56 12.53
CA LEU A 216 2.18 -15.62 11.13
C LEU A 216 3.49 -16.41 10.95
N ALA A 217 4.47 -16.22 11.83
CA ALA A 217 5.74 -16.94 11.78
C ALA A 217 5.56 -18.45 11.97
N SER A 218 4.67 -18.88 12.87
CA SER A 218 4.39 -20.30 13.10
C SER A 218 3.67 -20.97 11.92
N ARG A 219 2.75 -20.25 11.25
CA ARG A 219 2.04 -20.74 10.07
C ARG A 219 2.89 -20.71 8.79
N GLY A 220 3.80 -19.75 8.71
CA GLY A 220 4.56 -19.43 7.50
C GLY A 220 3.78 -18.55 6.51
N PRO A 221 4.44 -18.12 5.41
CA PRO A 221 3.91 -17.12 4.47
C PRO A 221 2.80 -17.67 3.55
N GLY A 222 2.49 -18.96 3.60
CA GLY A 222 1.54 -19.63 2.70
C GLY A 222 2.14 -19.99 1.32
N LYS A 223 1.47 -20.87 0.58
CA LYS A 223 2.01 -21.50 -0.65
C LYS A 223 2.37 -20.49 -1.74
N PHE A 224 1.53 -19.47 -1.94
CA PHE A 224 1.74 -18.46 -2.99
C PHE A 224 2.99 -17.61 -2.72
N LEU A 225 3.13 -17.10 -1.50
CA LEU A 225 4.24 -16.23 -1.11
C LEU A 225 5.53 -17.02 -0.87
N ALA A 226 5.47 -18.26 -0.39
CA ALA A 226 6.66 -19.09 -0.15
C ALA A 226 7.54 -19.26 -1.41
N LYS A 227 6.93 -19.28 -2.60
CA LYS A 227 7.67 -19.35 -3.88
C LYS A 227 8.34 -18.03 -4.27
N ARG A 228 7.90 -16.91 -3.70
CA ARG A 228 8.25 -15.53 -4.10
C ARG A 228 9.01 -14.77 -3.03
N LEU A 229 9.03 -15.26 -1.79
CA LEU A 229 9.72 -14.63 -0.68
C LEU A 229 11.01 -15.40 -0.31
N ARG A 230 11.92 -14.69 0.36
CA ARG A 230 13.17 -15.19 0.94
C ARG A 230 12.98 -15.48 2.43
N SER A 231 14.01 -15.98 3.10
CA SER A 231 13.95 -16.34 4.52
C SER A 231 13.64 -15.16 5.46
N ASN A 232 14.00 -13.93 5.09
CA ASN A 232 13.75 -12.71 5.85
C ASN A 232 12.33 -12.13 5.67
N TRP A 233 11.40 -12.88 5.08
CA TRP A 233 10.03 -12.43 4.77
C TRP A 233 9.25 -11.89 5.97
N ILE A 234 9.49 -12.39 7.18
CA ILE A 234 8.79 -11.90 8.38
C ILE A 234 9.19 -10.46 8.72
N ASP A 235 10.42 -10.07 8.39
CA ASP A 235 10.88 -8.71 8.59
C ASP A 235 10.19 -7.73 7.63
N LEU A 236 9.86 -8.17 6.42
CA LEU A 236 9.05 -7.37 5.48
C LEU A 236 7.67 -7.04 6.07
N TYR A 237 6.99 -8.00 6.71
CA TYR A 237 5.75 -7.73 7.43
C TYR A 237 5.95 -6.76 8.58
N ARG A 238 6.97 -6.96 9.42
CA ARG A 238 7.27 -6.04 10.54
C ARG A 238 7.48 -4.60 10.06
N ARG A 239 8.24 -4.42 8.98
CA ARG A 239 8.50 -3.10 8.38
C ARG A 239 7.26 -2.50 7.74
N PHE A 240 6.43 -3.31 7.08
CA PHE A 240 5.15 -2.83 6.54
C PHE A 240 4.21 -2.34 7.64
N LEU A 241 4.04 -3.12 8.72
CA LEU A 241 3.16 -2.76 9.84
C LEU A 241 3.57 -1.45 10.53
N ARG A 242 4.87 -1.18 10.59
CA ARG A 242 5.44 0.08 11.12
C ARG A 242 5.59 1.16 10.07
N GLY A 243 5.33 0.83 8.82
CA GLY A 243 5.46 1.71 7.68
C GLY A 243 4.27 2.67 7.54
N PRO A 244 4.39 3.65 6.65
CA PRO A 244 3.37 4.68 6.46
C PRO A 244 2.08 4.14 5.83
N ASN A 245 2.16 3.04 5.07
CA ASN A 245 1.05 2.52 4.29
C ASN A 245 0.06 1.69 5.11
N PHE A 246 0.51 1.04 6.19
CA PHE A 246 -0.32 0.07 6.89
C PHE A 246 -1.50 0.72 7.62
N MET A 247 -1.24 1.68 8.52
CA MET A 247 -2.28 2.19 9.41
C MET A 247 -3.41 2.93 8.68
N PRO A 248 -3.14 3.81 7.68
CA PRO A 248 -4.20 4.41 6.87
C PRO A 248 -5.06 3.38 6.15
N TRP A 249 -4.44 2.39 5.51
CA TRP A 249 -5.12 1.29 4.84
C TRP A 249 -5.95 0.44 5.81
N PHE A 250 -5.38 0.07 6.96
CA PHE A 250 -6.01 -0.76 7.98
C PHE A 250 -7.26 -0.06 8.56
N ARG A 251 -7.14 1.22 8.90
CA ARG A 251 -8.27 2.03 9.39
C ARG A 251 -9.39 2.13 8.36
N SER A 252 -9.04 2.38 7.09
CA SER A 252 -10.02 2.44 6.00
C SER A 252 -10.75 1.11 5.81
N ARG A 253 -10.02 -0.01 5.79
CA ARG A 253 -10.59 -1.37 5.70
C ARG A 253 -11.46 -1.72 6.90
N ARG A 254 -11.03 -1.35 8.11
CA ARG A 254 -11.79 -1.55 9.34
C ARG A 254 -13.09 -0.74 9.34
N ALA A 255 -13.03 0.53 8.97
CA ALA A 255 -14.22 1.38 8.86
C ALA A 255 -15.23 0.84 7.83
N ASN A 256 -14.76 0.24 6.73
CA ASN A 256 -15.62 -0.46 5.77
C ASN A 256 -16.30 -1.69 6.40
N ALA A 257 -15.54 -2.51 7.12
CA ALA A 257 -16.10 -3.68 7.82
C ALA A 257 -17.12 -3.29 8.89
N GLU A 258 -16.86 -2.23 9.66
CA GLU A 258 -17.82 -1.71 10.65
C GLU A 258 -19.08 -1.13 10.00
N ARG A 259 -18.96 -0.46 8.85
CA ARG A 259 -20.12 -0.01 8.06
C ARG A 259 -20.96 -1.19 7.60
N GLU A 260 -20.32 -2.24 7.12
CA GLU A 260 -20.99 -3.46 6.68
C GLU A 260 -21.67 -4.19 7.84
N GLN A 261 -20.99 -4.30 8.98
CA GLN A 261 -21.58 -4.83 10.21
C GLN A 261 -22.83 -4.04 10.63
N ARG A 262 -22.75 -2.70 10.65
CA ARG A 262 -23.91 -1.84 10.93
C ARG A 262 -25.04 -2.01 9.92
N ARG A 263 -24.73 -2.31 8.65
CA ARG A 263 -25.73 -2.60 7.61
C ARG A 263 -26.45 -3.91 7.88
N ILE A 264 -25.70 -4.98 8.19
CA ILE A 264 -26.24 -6.30 8.51
C ILE A 264 -27.13 -6.24 9.76
N TRP A 265 -26.69 -5.54 10.82
CA TRP A 265 -27.49 -5.40 12.05
C TRP A 265 -28.79 -4.62 11.82
N ARG A 266 -28.74 -3.54 11.03
CA ARG A 266 -29.97 -2.81 10.65
C ARG A 266 -30.95 -3.69 9.89
N GLN A 267 -30.46 -4.50 8.94
CA GLN A 267 -31.31 -5.44 8.21
C GLN A 267 -31.88 -6.53 9.12
N ALA A 268 -31.10 -7.04 10.07
CA ALA A 268 -31.57 -8.02 11.04
C ALA A 268 -32.66 -7.44 11.95
N ARG A 269 -32.49 -6.20 12.45
CA ARG A 269 -33.52 -5.49 13.24
C ARG A 269 -34.81 -5.27 12.46
N ALA A 270 -34.71 -4.83 11.20
CA ALA A 270 -35.89 -4.60 10.37
C ALA A 270 -36.70 -5.89 10.09
N ARG A 271 -36.06 -7.06 10.17
CA ARG A 271 -36.69 -8.38 9.97
C ARG A 271 -37.09 -9.05 11.28
N ALA A 272 -36.72 -8.49 12.43
CA ALA A 272 -36.91 -9.11 13.73
C ALA A 272 -38.38 -9.07 14.16
N ASP A 273 -38.91 -10.20 14.62
CA ASP A 273 -40.18 -10.22 15.34
C ASP A 273 -39.95 -9.93 16.83
N VAL A 274 -40.19 -8.68 17.22
CA VAL A 274 -40.01 -8.19 18.58
C VAL A 274 -40.80 -9.02 19.60
N ARG A 275 -42.00 -9.50 19.25
CA ARG A 275 -42.85 -10.25 20.19
C ARG A 275 -42.23 -11.61 20.52
N THR A 276 -41.73 -12.29 19.50
CA THR A 276 -41.04 -13.58 19.66
C THR A 276 -39.77 -13.42 20.52
N ILE A 277 -39.02 -12.33 20.31
CA ILE A 277 -37.78 -12.03 21.05
C ILE A 277 -38.08 -11.73 22.52
N VAL A 278 -39.01 -10.81 22.80
CA VAL A 278 -39.32 -10.35 24.16
C VAL A 278 -39.98 -11.45 25.01
N SER A 279 -40.77 -12.35 24.40
CA SER A 279 -41.50 -13.40 25.13
C SER A 279 -40.61 -14.39 25.89
N LYS A 280 -39.32 -14.47 25.54
CA LYS A 280 -38.35 -15.40 26.12
C LYS A 280 -37.29 -14.71 27.00
N MET A 281 -37.38 -13.40 27.19
CA MET A 281 -36.36 -12.63 27.89
C MET A 281 -36.67 -12.46 29.38
N PRO A 282 -35.65 -12.59 30.26
CA PRO A 282 -35.76 -12.16 31.65
C PRO A 282 -35.94 -10.65 31.76
N GLU A 283 -36.54 -10.18 32.85
CA GLU A 283 -36.94 -8.77 33.05
C GLU A 283 -35.79 -7.77 32.84
N LEU A 284 -34.58 -8.08 33.33
CA LEU A 284 -33.41 -7.23 33.15
C LEU A 284 -33.03 -7.06 31.66
N GLU A 285 -32.99 -8.16 30.90
CA GLU A 285 -32.64 -8.16 29.47
C GLU A 285 -33.74 -7.46 28.63
N LEU A 286 -34.99 -7.55 29.08
CA LEU A 286 -36.12 -6.84 28.46
C LEU A 286 -35.92 -5.32 28.56
N VAL A 287 -35.56 -4.80 29.75
CA VAL A 287 -35.29 -3.37 29.95
C VAL A 287 -34.11 -2.91 29.09
N GLU A 288 -33.03 -3.68 29.04
CA GLU A 288 -31.87 -3.37 28.18
C GLU A 288 -32.24 -3.35 26.70
N THR A 289 -33.02 -4.34 26.24
CA THR A 289 -33.50 -4.45 24.86
C THR A 289 -34.42 -3.29 24.51
N PHE A 290 -35.34 -2.92 25.40
CA PHE A 290 -36.23 -1.76 25.22
C PHE A 290 -35.44 -0.46 25.06
N ASN A 291 -34.47 -0.22 25.95
CA ASN A 291 -33.59 0.94 25.87
C ASN A 291 -32.78 0.94 24.56
N ALA A 292 -32.29 -0.21 24.11
CA ALA A 292 -31.58 -0.33 22.84
C ALA A 292 -32.47 -0.04 21.62
N ILE A 293 -33.71 -0.56 21.61
CA ILE A 293 -34.71 -0.26 20.58
C ILE A 293 -34.99 1.24 20.52
N LEU A 294 -35.24 1.88 21.66
CA LEU A 294 -35.48 3.32 21.74
C LEU A 294 -34.28 4.11 21.18
N ARG A 295 -33.05 3.79 21.61
CA ARG A 295 -31.83 4.43 21.11
C ARG A 295 -31.72 4.32 19.58
N HIS A 296 -32.02 3.16 19.00
CA HIS A 296 -31.95 2.96 17.56
C HIS A 296 -33.06 3.70 16.80
N LEU A 297 -34.29 3.71 17.32
CA LEU A 297 -35.41 4.45 16.72
C LEU A 297 -35.16 5.97 16.71
N VAL A 298 -34.67 6.52 17.82
CA VAL A 298 -34.31 7.95 17.90
C VAL A 298 -33.23 8.29 16.88
N ALA A 299 -32.17 7.47 16.79
CA ALA A 299 -31.11 7.68 15.82
C ALA A 299 -31.60 7.62 14.35
N GLU A 300 -32.58 6.76 14.03
CA GLU A 300 -33.19 6.70 12.70
C GLU A 300 -34.08 7.91 12.40
N LEU A 301 -34.86 8.38 13.38
CA LEU A 301 -35.68 9.58 13.25
C LEU A 301 -34.83 10.84 13.03
N ASP A 302 -33.74 10.99 13.79
CA ASP A 302 -32.81 12.11 13.63
C ASP A 302 -32.13 12.10 12.25
N LEU A 303 -31.76 10.91 11.76
CA LEU A 303 -31.24 10.75 10.40
C LEU A 303 -32.27 11.20 9.36
N GLN A 304 -33.54 10.79 9.46
CA GLN A 304 -34.59 11.20 8.53
C GLN A 304 -34.85 12.71 8.53
N VAL A 305 -34.84 13.34 9.71
CA VAL A 305 -34.97 14.80 9.84
C VAL A 305 -33.80 15.51 9.17
N TYR A 306 -32.58 15.00 9.35
CA TYR A 306 -31.39 15.53 8.70
C TYR A 306 -31.44 15.40 7.17
N THR A 307 -31.82 14.24 6.63
CA THR A 307 -31.95 14.05 5.17
C THR A 307 -32.99 14.98 4.55
N ARG A 308 -34.16 15.12 5.18
CA ARG A 308 -35.21 16.05 4.70
C ARG A 308 -34.74 17.50 4.69
N ARG A 309 -33.94 17.93 5.66
CA ARG A 309 -33.37 19.29 5.67
C ARG A 309 -32.38 19.52 4.52
N LEU A 310 -31.57 18.52 4.18
CA LEU A 310 -30.68 18.60 3.03
C LEU A 310 -31.45 18.65 1.71
N GLU A 311 -32.52 17.87 1.57
CA GLU A 311 -33.38 17.88 0.37
C GLU A 311 -34.13 19.21 0.20
N HIS A 312 -34.42 19.94 1.27
CA HIS A 312 -35.01 21.28 1.22
C HIS A 312 -34.00 22.42 1.00
N HIS A 313 -32.69 22.13 0.91
CA HIS A 313 -31.64 23.12 0.68
C HIS A 313 -30.97 22.98 -0.71
N PHE A 314 -31.48 22.09 -1.55
CA PHE A 314 -31.20 21.99 -2.98
C PHE A 314 -32.48 22.24 -3.78
#